data_AF-A0A7Z0I2S4-F1
#
_entry.id   AF-A0A7Z0I2S4-F1
#
_cell.length_a   1.000
_cell.length_b   1.000
_cell.length_c   1.000
_cell.angle_alpha   90.00
_cell.angle_beta   90.00
_cell.angle_gamma   90.00
#
_symmetry.space_group_name_H-M   'P 1'
#
loop_
_entity.id
_entity.type
_entity.pdbx_description
1 polymer ?
#
loop_
_entity_poly.entity_id
_entity_poly.type
_entity_poly.pdbx_seq_one_letter_code
_entity_poly.pdbx_strand_id
1 'polypeptide(L)' 'MPRFGHMMSDEQVAAVTNYVRSNLGNDYTDTISPEEVADLRPPEDQ' A
#
# COMPACT_ATOMS: atom_id res chain seq x y z
N MET A 1 -12.18 -0.03 -9.63
CA MET A 1 -10.77 -0.44 -9.56
C MET A 1 -10.71 -1.92 -9.17
N PRO A 2 -9.95 -2.78 -9.86
CA PRO A 2 -9.70 -4.17 -9.44
C PRO A 2 -9.04 -4.25 -8.06
N ARG A 3 -9.18 -5.38 -7.37
CA ARG A 3 -8.48 -5.65 -6.09
C ARG A 3 -7.04 -6.09 -6.36
N PHE A 4 -6.09 -5.52 -5.62
CA PHE A 4 -4.67 -5.89 -5.71
C PHE A 4 -4.18 -6.78 -4.57
N GLY A 5 -5.02 -7.09 -3.57
CA GLY A 5 -4.61 -7.85 -2.37
C GLY A 5 -4.07 -9.26 -2.65
N HIS A 6 -4.51 -9.90 -3.74
CA HIS A 6 -3.98 -11.18 -4.19
C HIS A 6 -2.84 -11.07 -5.22
N MET A 7 -2.57 -9.87 -5.72
CA MET A 7 -1.57 -9.62 -6.78
C MET A 7 -0.27 -9.04 -6.24
N MET A 8 -0.28 -8.45 -5.05
CA MET A 8 0.85 -7.74 -4.46
C MET A 8 1.06 -8.11 -2.99
N SER A 9 2.32 -8.23 -2.57
CA SER A 9 2.67 -8.33 -1.15
C SER A 9 2.47 -6.99 -0.44
N ASP A 10 2.46 -7.01 0.90
CA ASP A 10 2.30 -5.79 1.69
C ASP A 10 3.46 -4.81 1.46
N GLU A 11 4.68 -5.31 1.28
CA GLU A 11 5.85 -4.50 0.94
C GLU A 11 5.68 -3.81 -0.42
N GLN A 12 5.13 -4.52 -1.41
CA GLN A 12 4.91 -3.96 -2.74
C GLN A 12 3.81 -2.88 -2.71
N VAL A 13 2.75 -3.10 -1.94
CA VAL A 13 1.68 -2.11 -1.76
C VAL A 13 2.20 -0.86 -1.04
N ALA A 14 2.97 -1.03 0.04
CA ALA A 14 3.60 0.07 0.76
C ALA A 14 4.55 0.87 -0.16
N ALA A 15 5.38 0.18 -0.95
CA ALA A 15 6.31 0.82 -1.87
C ALA A 15 5.62 1.67 -2.95
N VAL A 16 4.58 1.13 -3.62
CA VAL A 16 3.82 1.88 -4.62
C VAL A 16 3.09 3.06 -3.99
N THR A 17 2.51 2.87 -2.81
CA THR A 17 1.79 3.93 -2.08
C THR A 17 2.74 5.07 -1.72
N ASN A 18 3.92 4.77 -1.18
CA ASN A 18 4.93 5.78 -0.85
C ASN A 18 5.46 6.49 -2.11
N TYR A 19 5.62 5.78 -3.23
CA TYR A 19 5.98 6.43 -4.49
C TYR A 19 4.93 7.46 -4.93
N VAL A 20 3.64 7.12 -4.86
CA VAL A 20 2.55 8.06 -5.16
C VAL A 20 2.57 9.25 -4.20
N ARG A 21 2.81 9.00 -2.90
CA ARG A 21 2.85 10.01 -1.85
C ARG A 21 3.96 11.05 -2.00
N SER A 22 5.09 10.71 -2.61
CA SER A 22 6.25 11.63 -2.70
C SER A 22 6.62 12.07 -4.12
N ASN A 23 6.28 11.30 -5.16
CA ASN A 23 6.85 11.50 -6.50
C ASN A 23 5.85 11.99 -7.56
N LEU A 24 4.57 12.10 -7.21
CA LEU A 24 3.50 12.55 -8.12
C LEU A 24 2.92 13.92 -7.73
N GLY A 25 3.75 14.78 -7.11
CA GLY A 25 3.33 16.11 -6.65
C GLY A 25 2.44 16.10 -5.41
N ASN A 26 2.48 15.01 -4.63
CA ASN A 26 1.90 14.94 -3.30
C ASN A 26 2.99 15.26 -2.27
N ASP A 27 2.64 15.94 -1.18
CA ASP A 27 3.59 16.46 -0.18
C ASP A 27 3.42 15.76 1.19
N TYR A 28 3.25 14.43 1.18
CA TYR A 28 3.22 13.67 2.42
C TYR A 28 4.65 13.48 2.96
N THR A 29 4.85 13.72 4.25
CA THR A 29 6.17 13.64 4.92
C THR A 29 6.39 12.34 5.67
N ASP A 30 5.33 11.56 5.85
CA ASP A 30 5.27 10.25 6.48
C ASP A 30 5.21 9.13 5.43
N THR A 31 5.73 7.96 5.82
CA THR A 31 5.78 6.75 5.00
C THR A 31 4.87 5.68 5.57
N ILE A 32 4.21 4.94 4.69
CA ILE A 32 3.46 3.74 5.06
C ILE A 32 4.42 2.55 5.18
N SER A 33 4.32 1.82 6.29
CA SER A 33 5.02 0.57 6.55
C SER A 33 4.24 -0.64 6.02
N PRO A 34 4.90 -1.78 5.72
CA PRO A 34 4.21 -3.02 5.37
C PRO A 34 3.23 -3.50 6.45
N GLU A 35 3.55 -3.28 7.72
CA GLU A 35 2.71 -3.66 8.86
C GLU A 35 1.37 -2.91 8.86
N GLU A 36 1.39 -1.61 8.56
CA GLU A 36 0.17 -0.82 8.40
C GLU A 36 -0.69 -1.30 7.22
N VAL A 37 -0.07 -1.84 6.17
CA VAL A 37 -0.82 -2.45 5.06
C VAL A 37 -1.46 -3.77 5.51
N ALA A 38 -0.72 -4.61 6.23
CA ALA A 38 -1.20 -5.88 6.75
C ALA A 38 -2.40 -5.70 7.68
N ASP A 39 -2.38 -4.69 8.56
CA ASP A 39 -3.48 -4.36 9.47
C ASP A 39 -4.78 -3.98 8.74
N LEU A 40 -4.67 -3.47 7.51
CA LEU A 40 -5.79 -3.07 6.65
C LEU A 40 -6.20 -4.16 5.65
N ARG A 41 -5.44 -5.27 5.57
CA ARG A 41 -5.65 -6.32 4.59
C ARG A 41 -6.94 -7.10 4.94
N PRO A 42 -7.88 -7.25 4.00
CA PRO A 42 -9.05 -8.10 4.21
C PRO A 42 -8.61 -9.57 4.31
N PRO A 43 -9.36 -10.42 5.05
CA PRO A 43 -9.06 -11.84 5.16
C PRO A 43 -9.07 -12.52 3.77
N GLU A 44 -8.23 -13.55 3.59
CA GLU A 44 -7.96 -14.18 2.28
C GLU A 44 -9.20 -14.75 1.55
N ASP A 45 -10.31 -14.96 2.26
CA ASP A 45 -11.54 -15.58 1.75
C ASP A 45 -12.62 -14.57 1.23
N GLN A 46 -12.24 -13.36 0.77
CA GLN A 46 -13.20 -12.32 0.29
C GLN A 46 -13.01 -11.82 -1.14
#